data_AF-A0A2T1HLN0-F1
#
_entry.id   AF-A0A2T1HLN0-F1
#
_cell.length_a   1.000
_cell.length_b   1.000
_cell.length_c   1.000
_cell.angle_alpha   90.00
_cell.angle_beta   90.00
_cell.angle_gamma   90.00
#
_symmetry.space_group_name_H-M   'P 1'
#
loop_
_entity.id
_entity.type
_entity.pdbx_description
1 polymer ?
#
loop_
_entity_poly.entity_id
_entity_poly.type
_entity_poly.pdbx_seq_one_letter_code
_entity_poly.pdbx_strand_id
1 'polypeptide(L)'
;MTIHRRDFLRAAATGTLALGAPAALVRAAGAQGAPEGAPKLLRALTRTIEVNRKPATVCGLQQADGSAGLTFAEGDTFAVELRNELAEPTTIHWHGLTPPWAADGVAGAPEPLLEPGASRRYAFPVGAAGTHWMHAHTLQEQNLLAAPLIVRDKDHASRDEQEVVILLHDFSFTPAAELLARLKAGGA
;
A
#
# COMPACT_ATOMS: atom_id res chain seq x y z
N MET A 1 -22.86 -25.76 -14.16
CA MET A 1 -21.61 -25.65 -14.93
C MET A 1 -21.06 -24.26 -14.69
N THR A 2 -20.13 -24.13 -13.74
CA THR A 2 -19.44 -22.89 -13.42
C THR A 2 -18.32 -22.70 -14.45
N ILE A 3 -18.40 -21.64 -15.24
CA ILE A 3 -17.35 -21.28 -16.21
C ILE A 3 -16.38 -20.34 -15.49
N HIS A 4 -15.13 -20.76 -15.32
CA HIS A 4 -14.09 -19.92 -14.73
C HIS A 4 -13.64 -18.84 -15.71
N ARG A 5 -13.29 -17.65 -15.21
CA ARG A 5 -12.86 -16.52 -16.06
C ARG A 5 -11.68 -16.91 -16.95
N ARG A 6 -10.77 -17.71 -16.41
CA ARG A 6 -9.56 -18.20 -17.09
C ARG A 6 -9.91 -19.15 -18.24
N ASP A 7 -10.92 -20.00 -18.06
CA ASP A 7 -11.38 -20.95 -19.09
C ASP A 7 -12.12 -20.22 -20.20
N PHE A 8 -12.94 -19.22 -19.87
CA PHE A 8 -13.59 -18.36 -20.85
C PHE A 8 -12.58 -17.59 -21.72
N LEU A 9 -11.55 -16.97 -21.12
CA LEU A 9 -10.52 -16.24 -21.86
C LEU A 9 -9.65 -17.16 -22.74
N ARG A 10 -9.33 -18.37 -22.27
CA ARG A 10 -8.62 -19.36 -23.08
C ARG A 10 -9.44 -19.79 -24.29
N ALA A 11 -10.74 -20.03 -24.12
CA ALA A 11 -11.65 -20.38 -25.21
C ALA A 11 -11.81 -19.22 -26.21
N ALA A 12 -11.89 -17.96 -25.74
CA ALA A 12 -11.98 -16.79 -26.60
C ALA A 12 -10.72 -16.57 -27.46
N ALA A 13 -9.52 -16.83 -26.92
CA ALA A 13 -8.26 -16.71 -27.66
C ALA A 13 -8.10 -17.74 -28.78
N THR A 14 -8.85 -18.85 -28.74
CA THR A 14 -8.84 -19.88 -29.80
C THR A 14 -9.84 -19.59 -30.93
N GLY A 15 -10.71 -18.59 -30.78
CA GLY A 15 -11.85 -18.33 -31.67
C GLY A 15 -11.63 -17.31 -32.80
N THR A 16 -10.48 -16.61 -32.87
CA THR A 16 -10.21 -15.61 -33.91
C THR A 16 -9.06 -16.05 -34.83
N LEU A 17 -9.37 -16.93 -35.78
CA LEU A 17 -8.58 -17.14 -36.98
C LEU A 17 -9.44 -16.75 -38.19
N ALA A 18 -9.24 -15.51 -38.69
CA ALA A 18 -9.34 -15.10 -40.10
C ALA A 18 -9.82 -13.64 -40.24
N LEU A 19 -8.89 -12.73 -40.55
CA LEU A 19 -8.84 -11.86 -41.74
C LEU A 19 -7.87 -10.70 -41.46
N GLY A 20 -6.95 -10.48 -42.40
CA GLY A 20 -5.70 -9.74 -42.19
C GLY A 20 -5.85 -8.23 -41.97
N ALA A 21 -4.92 -7.71 -41.16
CA ALA A 21 -4.51 -6.31 -41.11
C ALA A 21 -3.01 -6.29 -40.74
N PRO A 22 -2.21 -5.34 -41.24
CA PRO A 22 -0.77 -5.30 -40.98
C PRO A 22 -0.54 -5.08 -39.48
N ALA A 23 0.39 -5.83 -38.93
CA ALA A 23 0.79 -5.81 -37.52
C ALA A 23 1.43 -4.46 -37.13
N ALA A 24 0.61 -3.42 -37.02
CA ALA A 24 0.99 -2.16 -36.41
C ALA A 24 0.80 -2.27 -34.89
N LEU A 25 1.91 -2.51 -34.20
CA LEU A 25 2.21 -2.01 -32.86
C LEU A 25 1.05 -2.01 -31.84
N VAL A 26 0.55 -3.18 -31.45
CA VAL A 26 0.10 -3.35 -30.05
C VAL A 26 1.36 -3.64 -29.25
N ARG A 27 2.07 -2.57 -28.88
CA ARG A 27 3.05 -2.65 -27.80
C ARG A 27 2.21 -2.93 -26.55
N ALA A 28 2.06 -4.21 -26.20
CA ALA A 28 1.62 -4.58 -24.87
C ALA A 28 2.50 -3.77 -23.93
N ALA A 29 1.89 -2.84 -23.20
CA ALA A 29 2.49 -2.29 -22.01
C ALA A 29 2.52 -3.45 -21.02
N GLY A 30 3.47 -4.37 -21.24
CA GLY A 30 3.97 -5.21 -20.18
C GLY A 30 4.42 -4.22 -19.14
N ALA A 31 3.74 -4.23 -17.99
CA ALA A 31 4.32 -3.72 -16.77
C ALA A 31 5.72 -4.34 -16.74
N GLN A 32 6.74 -3.50 -16.99
CA GLN A 32 8.11 -3.89 -16.76
C GLN A 32 8.13 -4.10 -15.26
N GLY A 33 7.97 -5.35 -14.84
CA GLY A 33 8.15 -5.73 -13.46
C GLY A 33 9.49 -5.15 -13.05
N ALA A 34 9.52 -4.43 -11.92
CA ALA A 34 10.76 -3.97 -11.36
C ALA A 34 11.75 -5.15 -11.35
N PRO A 35 13.04 -4.94 -11.69
CA PRO A 35 14.02 -6.01 -11.72
C PRO A 35 13.93 -6.81 -10.42
N GLU A 36 13.93 -8.13 -10.54
CA GLU A 36 13.77 -9.06 -9.43
C GLU A 36 14.76 -8.69 -8.31
N GLY A 37 14.23 -8.26 -7.17
CA GLY A 37 15.01 -7.80 -6.01
C GLY A 37 15.18 -6.28 -5.83
N ALA A 38 14.67 -5.42 -6.72
CA ALA A 38 14.61 -3.98 -6.46
C ALA A 38 13.58 -3.66 -5.36
N PRO A 39 13.89 -2.75 -4.42
CA PRO A 39 12.96 -2.41 -3.35
C PRO A 39 11.70 -1.74 -3.91
N LYS A 40 10.54 -2.11 -3.38
CA LYS A 40 9.28 -1.41 -3.66
C LYS A 40 9.38 0.00 -3.09
N LEU A 41 9.21 1.02 -3.92
CA LEU A 41 9.12 2.40 -3.45
C LEU A 41 7.76 2.63 -2.80
N LEU A 42 7.74 3.07 -1.54
CA LEU A 42 6.55 3.52 -0.83
C LEU A 42 6.73 4.99 -0.45
N ARG A 43 5.77 5.84 -0.82
CA ARG A 43 5.82 7.28 -0.58
C ARG A 43 4.78 7.64 0.48
N ALA A 44 5.23 8.30 1.56
CA ALA A 44 4.36 9.01 2.47
C ALA A 44 4.14 10.42 1.92
N LEU A 45 2.90 10.75 1.55
CA LEU A 45 2.58 11.99 0.83
C LEU A 45 1.20 12.53 1.21
N THR A 46 0.91 13.77 0.82
CA THR A 46 -0.44 14.33 0.91
C THR A 46 -1.23 14.09 -0.37
N ARG A 47 -2.53 13.78 -0.23
CA ARG A 47 -3.48 13.61 -1.33
C ARG A 47 -4.80 14.29 -1.00
N THR A 48 -5.59 14.60 -2.03
CA THR A 48 -6.95 15.13 -1.85
C THR A 48 -7.94 13.97 -1.95
N ILE A 49 -8.87 13.90 -1.00
CA ILE A 49 -10.06 13.05 -1.08
C ILE A 49 -11.31 13.93 -1.04
N GLU A 50 -12.44 13.38 -1.45
CA GLU A 50 -13.73 14.01 -1.24
C GLU A 50 -14.49 13.28 -0.12
N VAL A 51 -14.93 14.02 0.90
CA VAL A 51 -15.79 13.51 1.97
C VAL A 51 -17.03 14.39 2.05
N ASN A 52 -18.21 13.79 1.90
CA ASN A 52 -19.49 14.52 1.89
C ASN A 52 -19.52 15.71 0.91
N ARG A 53 -19.03 15.52 -0.32
CA ARG A 53 -18.94 16.55 -1.38
C ARG A 53 -18.05 17.75 -1.03
N LYS A 54 -17.13 17.58 -0.09
CA LYS A 54 -16.13 18.58 0.28
C LYS A 54 -14.73 18.00 0.09
N PRO A 55 -13.81 18.75 -0.54
CA PRO A 55 -12.42 18.31 -0.63
C PRO A 55 -11.78 18.32 0.76
N ALA A 56 -10.92 17.33 1.02
CA ALA A 56 -10.09 17.24 2.21
C ALA A 56 -8.68 16.83 1.81
N THR A 57 -7.68 17.52 2.35
CA THR A 57 -6.28 17.12 2.23
C THR A 57 -5.98 16.13 3.35
N VAL A 58 -5.53 14.94 2.98
CA VAL A 58 -5.17 13.86 3.89
C VAL A 58 -3.80 13.31 3.54
N CYS A 59 -3.23 12.51 4.42
CA CYS A 59 -2.03 11.75 4.14
C CYS A 59 -2.35 10.50 3.30
N GLY A 60 -1.30 9.82 2.84
CA GLY A 60 -1.40 8.56 2.12
C GLY A 60 -0.06 7.86 1.98
N LEU A 61 -0.14 6.54 1.85
CA LEU A 61 0.98 5.66 1.53
C LEU A 61 0.74 5.02 0.17
N GLN A 62 1.56 5.41 -0.82
CA GLN A 62 1.37 5.03 -2.21
C GLN A 62 2.66 4.53 -2.86
N GLN A 63 2.54 3.53 -3.73
CA GLN A 63 3.63 3.08 -4.58
C GLN A 63 3.84 4.02 -5.77
N ALA A 64 4.92 3.80 -6.53
CA ALA A 64 5.26 4.60 -7.70
C ALA A 64 4.16 4.62 -8.79
N ASP A 65 3.38 3.55 -8.89
CA ASP A 65 2.25 3.42 -9.82
C ASP A 65 0.94 4.04 -9.30
N GLY A 66 0.97 4.65 -8.11
CA GLY A 66 -0.19 5.25 -7.46
C GLY A 66 -1.06 4.28 -6.67
N SER A 67 -0.77 2.97 -6.68
CA SER A 67 -1.48 1.99 -5.86
C SER A 67 -1.23 2.26 -4.37
N ALA A 68 -2.25 2.04 -3.54
CA ALA A 68 -2.15 2.22 -2.10
C ALA A 68 -1.63 0.95 -1.42
N GLY A 69 -0.72 1.12 -0.46
CA GLY A 69 -0.22 0.02 0.36
C GLY A 69 0.78 -0.90 -0.35
N LEU A 70 0.91 -2.12 0.15
CA LEU A 70 1.93 -3.07 -0.26
C LEU A 70 1.35 -4.49 -0.33
N THR A 71 1.91 -5.28 -1.24
CA THR A 71 1.60 -6.71 -1.34
C THR A 71 2.86 -7.52 -1.56
N PHE A 72 2.96 -8.64 -0.85
CA PHE A 72 4.05 -9.61 -0.90
C PHE A 72 3.52 -11.03 -1.03
N ALA A 73 4.35 -11.97 -1.48
CA ALA A 73 4.10 -13.39 -1.26
C ALA A 73 4.70 -13.83 0.10
N GLU A 74 4.09 -14.83 0.71
CA GLU A 74 4.61 -15.47 1.91
C GLU A 74 6.02 -16.03 1.65
N GLY A 75 6.95 -15.71 2.55
CA GLY A 75 8.36 -16.11 2.43
C GLY A 75 9.21 -15.20 1.55
N ASP A 76 8.64 -14.14 0.95
CA ASP A 76 9.43 -13.11 0.27
C ASP A 76 10.33 -12.34 1.25
N THR A 77 11.27 -11.58 0.70
CA THR A 77 11.95 -10.52 1.45
C THR A 77 11.13 -9.23 1.37
N PHE A 78 10.85 -8.63 2.52
CA PHE A 78 10.30 -7.29 2.64
C PHE A 78 11.37 -6.29 2.21
N ALA A 79 11.44 -5.97 0.93
CA ALA A 79 12.37 -4.99 0.37
C ALA A 79 11.59 -3.71 0.02
N VAL A 80 11.64 -2.70 0.89
CA VAL A 80 10.89 -1.45 0.74
C VAL A 80 11.81 -0.25 0.94
N GLU A 81 11.70 0.74 0.06
CA GLU A 81 12.25 2.07 0.28
C GLU A 81 11.08 3.02 0.62
N LEU A 82 11.00 3.44 1.87
CA LEU A 82 10.04 4.46 2.30
C LEU A 82 10.64 5.83 2.03
N ARG A 83 9.92 6.69 1.31
CA ARG A 83 10.27 8.09 1.09
C ARG A 83 9.26 9.00 1.81
N ASN A 84 9.75 9.89 2.66
CA ASN A 84 8.90 10.90 3.28
C ASN A 84 8.80 12.13 2.36
N GLU A 85 7.63 12.37 1.80
CA GLU A 85 7.30 13.55 1.00
C GLU A 85 6.29 14.47 1.71
N LEU A 86 6.05 14.21 2.99
CA LEU A 86 5.28 15.09 3.87
C LEU A 86 6.15 16.26 4.31
N ALA A 87 5.51 17.30 4.84
CA ALA A 87 6.19 18.45 5.43
C ALA A 87 6.72 18.18 6.86
N GLU A 88 6.35 17.05 7.46
CA GLU A 88 6.66 16.71 8.85
C GLU A 88 7.42 15.37 8.93
N PRO A 89 8.28 15.17 9.94
CA PRO A 89 8.92 13.87 10.19
C PRO A 89 7.87 12.77 10.42
N THR A 90 8.16 11.57 9.94
CA THR A 90 7.23 10.43 10.06
C THR A 90 7.94 9.11 10.29
N THR A 91 7.21 8.08 10.70
CA THR A 91 7.66 6.70 10.72
C THR A 91 6.46 5.80 10.50
N ILE A 92 6.64 4.67 9.83
CA ILE A 92 5.58 3.72 9.50
C ILE A 92 5.82 2.43 10.25
N HIS A 93 4.81 1.99 11.00
CA HIS A 93 4.75 0.68 11.63
C HIS A 93 4.08 -0.34 10.69
N TRP A 94 4.63 -1.54 10.61
CA TRP A 94 4.18 -2.63 9.74
C TRP A 94 3.29 -3.60 10.52
N HIS A 95 2.08 -3.14 10.88
CA HIS A 95 1.21 -3.82 11.84
C HIS A 95 0.93 -5.28 11.47
N GLY A 96 1.35 -6.18 12.36
CA GLY A 96 1.15 -7.63 12.24
C GLY A 96 2.29 -8.37 11.52
N LEU A 97 3.30 -7.66 11.02
CA LEU A 97 4.58 -8.26 10.68
C LEU A 97 5.50 -8.32 11.91
N THR A 98 6.58 -9.10 11.83
CA THR A 98 7.58 -9.25 12.91
C THR A 98 8.98 -8.84 12.43
N PRO A 99 9.20 -7.55 12.08
CA PRO A 99 10.51 -7.07 11.71
C PRO A 99 11.48 -7.05 12.91
N PRO A 100 12.80 -6.97 12.68
CA PRO A 100 13.73 -6.56 13.74
C PRO A 100 13.33 -5.20 14.32
N TRP A 101 13.60 -4.96 15.60
CA TRP A 101 13.22 -3.71 16.30
C TRP A 101 13.56 -2.45 15.48
N ALA A 102 14.76 -2.33 14.92
CA ALA A 102 15.15 -1.15 14.12
C ALA A 102 14.28 -0.87 12.89
N ALA A 103 13.56 -1.87 12.40
CA ALA A 103 12.65 -1.78 11.27
C ALA A 103 11.16 -1.72 11.67
N ASP A 104 10.83 -1.81 12.97
CA ASP A 104 9.44 -1.91 13.45
C ASP A 104 8.65 -0.59 13.37
N GLY A 105 9.34 0.54 13.24
CA GLY A 105 8.68 1.84 13.05
C GLY A 105 8.09 2.45 14.31
N VAL A 106 8.56 2.04 15.50
CA VAL A 106 8.25 2.71 16.77
C VAL A 106 8.77 4.16 16.73
N ALA A 107 7.93 5.11 17.16
CA ALA A 107 8.23 6.53 17.05
C ALA A 107 9.47 6.95 17.86
N GLY A 108 10.52 7.34 17.15
CA GLY A 108 11.76 7.85 17.75
C GLY A 108 12.63 6.79 18.44
N ALA A 109 12.34 5.49 18.28
CA ALA A 109 13.14 4.42 18.85
C ALA A 109 13.10 3.14 17.98
N PRO A 110 14.23 2.47 17.70
CA PRO A 110 15.59 2.90 18.03
C PRO A 110 16.10 3.94 17.01
N GLU A 111 15.39 4.07 15.88
CA GLU A 111 15.68 5.00 14.81
C GLU A 111 14.92 6.31 15.05
N PRO A 112 15.52 7.46 14.68
CA PRO A 112 14.79 8.73 14.66
C PRO A 112 13.65 8.67 13.63
N LEU A 113 12.73 9.62 13.72
CA LEU A 113 11.73 9.83 12.68
C LEU A 113 12.42 10.13 11.35
N LEU A 114 11.80 9.69 10.25
CA LEU A 114 12.27 9.96 8.90
C LEU A 114 11.92 11.41 8.53
N GLU A 115 12.95 12.25 8.38
CA GLU A 115 12.81 13.67 8.05
C GLU A 115 12.14 13.90 6.68
N PRO A 116 11.48 15.06 6.47
CA PRO A 116 10.97 15.46 5.16
C PRO A 116 12.02 15.36 4.05
N GLY A 117 11.64 14.74 2.94
CA GLY A 117 12.50 14.52 1.77
C GLY A 117 13.47 13.34 1.89
N ALA A 118 13.62 12.74 3.08
CA ALA A 118 14.52 11.61 3.30
C ALA A 118 13.88 10.27 2.89
N SER A 119 14.74 9.27 2.66
CA SER A 119 14.35 7.89 2.40
C SER A 119 14.99 6.93 3.42
N ARG A 120 14.28 5.86 3.77
CA ARG A 120 14.78 4.75 4.58
C ARG A 120 14.45 3.41 3.92
N ARG A 121 15.43 2.51 3.90
CA ARG A 121 15.27 1.15 3.35
C ARG A 121 15.02 0.15 4.47
N TYR A 122 14.10 -0.77 4.20
CA TYR A 122 13.74 -1.88 5.06
C TYR A 122 13.98 -3.18 4.31
N ALA A 123 14.60 -4.14 5.00
CA ALA A 123 14.94 -5.47 4.49
C ALA A 123 14.81 -6.49 5.63
N PHE A 124 13.77 -7.32 5.58
CA PHE A 124 13.56 -8.42 6.54
C PHE A 124 12.67 -9.52 5.93
N PRO A 125 12.65 -10.75 6.45
CA PRO A 125 11.77 -11.80 5.94
C PRO A 125 10.29 -11.45 6.15
N VAL A 126 9.47 -11.60 5.11
CA VAL A 126 8.01 -11.51 5.25
C VAL A 126 7.52 -12.77 5.98
N GLY A 127 6.68 -12.55 7.00
CA GLY A 127 6.10 -13.62 7.80
C GLY A 127 4.98 -14.40 7.08
N ALA A 128 4.09 -14.99 7.89
CA ALA A 128 2.97 -15.79 7.41
C ALA A 128 2.01 -14.97 6.53
N ALA A 129 1.29 -15.67 5.65
CA ALA A 129 0.21 -15.08 4.86
C ALA A 129 -0.88 -14.47 5.75
N GLY A 130 -1.46 -13.35 5.31
CA GLY A 130 -2.44 -12.63 6.08
C GLY A 130 -2.83 -11.26 5.50
N THR A 131 -3.91 -10.72 6.08
CA THR A 131 -4.30 -9.32 5.88
C THR A 131 -3.74 -8.51 7.04
N HIS A 132 -2.78 -7.66 6.72
CA HIS A 132 -2.12 -6.75 7.62
C HIS A 132 -2.39 -5.31 7.17
N TRP A 133 -1.80 -4.37 7.87
CA TRP A 133 -1.84 -2.97 7.48
C TRP A 133 -0.55 -2.28 7.92
N MET A 134 -0.37 -1.07 7.44
CA MET A 134 0.75 -0.22 7.84
C MET A 134 0.21 1.17 8.13
N HIS A 135 0.77 1.83 9.13
CA HIS A 135 0.30 3.14 9.54
C HIS A 135 1.41 3.96 10.16
N ALA A 136 1.24 5.27 10.17
CA ALA A 136 2.15 6.13 10.91
C ALA A 136 2.10 5.82 12.41
N HIS A 137 3.26 5.81 13.05
CA HIS A 137 3.35 5.75 14.52
C HIS A 137 3.39 7.16 15.14
N THR A 138 2.79 8.13 14.46
CA THR A 138 2.63 9.53 14.87
C THR A 138 1.15 9.92 14.77
N LEU A 139 0.79 11.14 15.16
CA LEU A 139 -0.59 11.64 15.03
C LEU A 139 -1.07 11.77 13.57
N GLN A 140 -0.18 11.56 12.59
CA GLN A 140 -0.51 11.55 11.17
C GLN A 140 -1.41 10.36 10.77
N GLU A 141 -1.48 9.30 11.59
CA GLU A 141 -2.41 8.18 11.39
C GLU A 141 -3.86 8.66 11.34
N GLN A 142 -4.27 9.53 12.26
CA GLN A 142 -5.59 10.17 12.28
C GLN A 142 -5.87 11.02 11.03
N ASN A 143 -4.82 11.45 10.32
CA ASN A 143 -4.90 12.11 9.02
C ASN A 143 -4.82 11.11 7.84
N LEU A 144 -5.14 9.84 8.07
CA LEU A 144 -5.21 8.74 7.10
C LEU A 144 -3.83 8.33 6.54
N LEU A 145 -2.74 8.54 7.29
CA LEU A 145 -1.41 8.00 6.91
C LEU A 145 -1.34 6.50 7.24
N ALA A 146 -2.15 5.72 6.54
CA ALA A 146 -2.23 4.27 6.66
C ALA A 146 -2.63 3.65 5.32
N ALA A 147 -2.29 2.37 5.13
CA ALA A 147 -2.63 1.61 3.94
C ALA A 147 -2.62 0.09 4.19
N PRO A 148 -3.23 -0.71 3.32
CA PRO A 148 -3.23 -2.16 3.47
C PRO A 148 -1.86 -2.77 3.22
N LEU A 149 -1.53 -3.83 3.97
CA LEU A 149 -0.34 -4.66 3.78
C LEU A 149 -0.82 -6.09 3.61
N ILE A 150 -0.70 -6.65 2.41
CA ILE A 150 -1.23 -7.99 2.11
C ILE A 150 -0.07 -8.96 1.91
N VAL A 151 -0.09 -10.09 2.63
CA VAL A 151 0.82 -11.21 2.39
C VAL A 151 0.00 -12.36 1.83
N ARG A 152 0.24 -12.70 0.57
CA ARG A 152 -0.47 -13.77 -0.14
C ARG A 152 0.18 -15.11 0.14
N ASP A 153 -0.63 -16.12 0.49
CA ASP A 153 -0.17 -17.49 0.56
C ASP A 153 0.24 -18.04 -0.83
N LYS A 154 0.94 -19.17 -0.82
CA LYS A 154 1.48 -19.84 -2.01
C LYS A 154 0.39 -20.28 -2.99
N ASP A 155 -0.80 -20.59 -2.48
CA ASP A 155 -1.92 -21.09 -3.29
C ASP A 155 -2.76 -19.96 -3.88
N HIS A 156 -2.48 -18.69 -3.54
CA HIS A 156 -3.23 -17.53 -4.03
C HIS A 156 -3.41 -17.50 -5.54
N ALA A 157 -2.34 -17.77 -6.31
CA ALA A 157 -2.39 -17.73 -7.77
C ALA A 157 -3.29 -18.81 -8.41
N SER A 158 -3.65 -19.84 -7.64
CA SER A 158 -4.55 -20.92 -8.07
C SER A 158 -6.03 -20.58 -7.88
N ARG A 159 -6.35 -19.60 -7.02
CA ARG A 159 -7.73 -19.21 -6.72
C ARG A 159 -8.29 -18.36 -7.87
N ASP A 160 -9.49 -18.70 -8.33
CA ASP A 160 -10.25 -17.91 -9.33
C ASP A 160 -11.25 -17.01 -8.61
N GLU A 161 -10.75 -16.10 -7.77
CA GLU A 161 -11.54 -15.18 -6.96
C GLU A 161 -11.15 -13.72 -7.23
N GLN A 162 -12.13 -12.83 -7.10
CA GLN A 162 -11.86 -11.39 -7.12
C GLN A 162 -11.47 -10.94 -5.72
N GLU A 163 -10.21 -10.55 -5.56
CA GLU A 163 -9.74 -9.94 -4.32
C GLU A 163 -10.27 -8.50 -4.20
N VAL A 164 -10.84 -8.17 -3.04
CA VAL A 164 -11.27 -6.81 -2.69
C VAL A 164 -10.75 -6.50 -1.30
N VAL A 165 -9.93 -5.45 -1.21
CA VAL A 165 -9.39 -4.97 0.07
C VAL A 165 -10.22 -3.79 0.54
N ILE A 166 -10.76 -3.88 1.76
CA ILE A 166 -11.53 -2.81 2.40
C ILE A 166 -10.73 -2.33 3.61
N LEU A 167 -10.36 -1.05 3.60
CA LEU A 167 -9.70 -0.38 4.71
C LEU A 167 -10.61 0.73 5.21
N LEU A 168 -11.08 0.61 6.45
CA LEU A 168 -12.02 1.54 7.07
C LEU A 168 -11.26 2.55 7.92
N HIS A 169 -11.59 3.83 7.77
CA HIS A 169 -11.07 4.93 8.58
C HIS A 169 -12.23 5.81 9.01
N ASP A 170 -12.16 6.32 10.23
CA ASP A 170 -12.93 7.51 10.60
C ASP A 170 -12.30 8.76 9.95
N PHE A 171 -13.08 9.83 9.87
CA PHE A 171 -12.61 11.06 9.26
C PHE A 171 -13.19 12.27 9.98
N SER A 172 -12.35 13.30 10.15
CA SER A 172 -12.74 14.60 10.68
C SER A 172 -12.16 15.72 9.84
N PHE A 173 -12.94 16.78 9.64
CA PHE A 173 -12.42 18.05 9.12
C PHE A 173 -11.67 18.85 10.20
N THR A 174 -11.81 18.48 11.47
CA THR A 174 -11.05 19.08 12.56
C THR A 174 -9.64 18.47 12.59
N PRO A 175 -8.57 19.28 12.61
CA PRO A 175 -7.20 18.77 12.66
C PRO A 175 -6.97 17.81 13.84
N ALA A 176 -6.23 16.73 13.61
CA ALA A 176 -5.95 15.72 14.63
C ALA A 176 -5.33 16.31 15.92
N ALA A 177 -4.44 17.31 15.80
CA ALA A 177 -3.84 18.00 16.94
C ALA A 177 -4.88 18.74 17.80
N GLU A 178 -5.90 19.33 17.15
CA GLU A 178 -6.99 20.01 17.85
C GLU A 178 -7.91 19.01 18.55
N LEU A 179 -8.26 17.91 17.87
CA LEU A 179 -9.01 16.81 18.49
C LEU A 179 -8.30 16.28 19.74
N LEU A 180 -7.00 16.00 19.63
CA LEU A 180 -6.18 15.55 20.76
C LEU A 180 -6.16 16.58 21.90
N ALA A 181 -6.05 17.87 21.60
CA ALA A 181 -6.07 18.93 22.60
C ALA A 181 -7.40 18.98 23.35
N ARG A 182 -8.54 18.88 22.64
CA ARG A 182 -9.89 18.84 23.23
C ARG A 182 -10.08 17.62 24.14
N LEU A 183 -9.61 16.45 23.71
CA LEU A 183 -9.66 15.21 24.51
C LEU A 183 -8.82 15.34 25.80
N LYS A 184 -7.62 15.93 25.71
CA LYS A 184 -6.76 16.18 26.88
C LYS A 184 -7.34 17.20 27.85
N ALA A 185 -8.14 18.15 27.37
CA ALA A 185 -8.78 19.18 28.19
C ALA A 185 -10.02 18.68 28.96
N GLY A 186 -10.35 17.38 28.89
CA GLY A 186 -11.44 16.76 29.64
C GLY A 186 -12.73 16.56 28.85
N GLY A 187 -12.77 16.91 27.56
CA GLY A 187 -13.95 16.79 26.70
C GLY A 187 -15.08 17.75 27.10
N ALA A 188 -15.69 18.40 26.12
CA ALA A 188 -16.99 19.05 26.27
C ALA A 188 -18.01 18.23 25.49
#